data_AF-A0A357N3Y0-F1
#
_entry.id   AF-A0A357N3Y0-F1
#
_cell.length_a   1.000
_cell.length_b   1.000
_cell.length_c   1.000
_cell.angle_alpha   90.00
_cell.angle_beta   90.00
_cell.angle_gamma   90.00
#
_symmetry.space_group_name_H-M   'P 1'
#
loop_
_entity.id
_entity.type
_entity.pdbx_description
1 polymer ?
#
loop_
_entity_poly.entity_id
_entity_poly.type
_entity_poly.pdbx_seq_one_letter_code
_entity_poly.pdbx_strand_id
1 'polypeptide(L)'
;MPTLQADAAPIAGDERAGRWAPWWVLAYVALWPLPGIAETVLGLGAVYAAVRMIMRRLQRRPHLLTPAAWALTSILFLGYWLPQAFSAFDAIDPAASWTKAAAGLRYLPFMWLVAIAVATPQRRRLIFGGLALITALWTLDALVQALAGTSPWFWSLQQLKLAVSGHALCPAEEMALADRLSGPLGPCNLKFGQVLASLSPFLL
;
A
#
# COMPACT_ATOMS: atom_id res chain seq x y z
N MET A 1 10.49 44.55 -20.06
CA MET A 1 10.68 43.19 -19.52
C MET A 1 9.40 42.41 -19.78
N PRO A 2 9.36 41.48 -20.76
CA PRO A 2 8.21 40.63 -20.96
C PRO A 2 8.25 39.49 -19.95
N THR A 3 7.22 39.37 -19.13
CA THR A 3 6.97 38.24 -18.26
C THR A 3 6.70 37.01 -19.13
N LEU A 4 7.61 36.04 -19.11
CA LEU A 4 7.42 34.72 -19.72
C LEU A 4 6.21 34.05 -19.06
N GLN A 5 5.06 34.10 -19.75
CA GLN A 5 3.96 33.19 -19.50
C GLN A 5 4.45 31.78 -19.85
N ALA A 6 4.88 31.05 -18.83
CA ALA A 6 4.95 29.60 -18.89
C ALA A 6 3.51 29.07 -18.85
N ASP A 7 2.79 29.19 -19.98
CA ASP A 7 1.65 28.34 -20.25
C ASP A 7 2.19 26.91 -20.42
N ALA A 8 2.33 26.21 -19.30
CA ALA A 8 2.49 24.78 -19.29
C ALA A 8 1.16 24.19 -19.81
N ALA A 9 1.08 24.02 -21.13
CA ALA A 9 0.04 23.21 -21.74
C ALA A 9 -0.07 21.91 -20.92
N PRO A 10 -1.27 21.54 -20.44
CA PRO A 10 -1.41 20.32 -19.66
C PRO A 10 -0.96 19.19 -20.58
N ILE A 11 0.14 18.52 -20.22
CA ILE A 11 0.50 17.26 -20.85
C ILE A 11 -0.74 16.39 -20.61
N ALA A 12 -1.54 16.20 -21.65
CA ALA A 12 -2.63 15.24 -21.68
C ALA A 12 -1.97 13.86 -21.62
N GLY A 13 -1.50 13.51 -20.43
CA GLY A 13 -0.88 12.23 -20.12
C GLY A 13 -1.98 11.21 -20.22
N ASP A 14 -2.18 10.68 -21.43
CA ASP A 14 -3.04 9.57 -21.82
C ASP A 14 -3.80 8.98 -20.62
N GLU A 15 -4.95 9.58 -20.26
CA GLU A 15 -5.58 9.35 -18.96
C GLU A 15 -5.90 7.87 -18.71
N ARG A 16 -6.09 7.11 -19.80
CA ARG A 16 -6.32 5.66 -19.82
C ARG A 16 -5.11 4.87 -19.33
N ALA A 17 -3.92 5.37 -19.60
CA ALA A 17 -2.63 4.78 -19.25
C ALA A 17 -2.35 4.65 -17.76
N GLY A 18 -3.17 5.25 -16.90
CA GLY A 18 -2.98 5.22 -15.45
C GLY A 18 -4.29 5.05 -14.67
N ARG A 19 -5.43 4.86 -15.34
CA ARG A 19 -6.76 4.86 -14.72
C ARG A 19 -6.94 3.80 -13.61
N TRP A 20 -6.28 2.65 -13.74
CA TRP A 20 -6.34 1.57 -12.76
C TRP A 20 -5.35 1.74 -11.60
N ALA A 21 -4.36 2.62 -11.72
CA ALA A 21 -3.34 2.77 -10.67
C ALA A 21 -3.94 3.15 -9.31
N PRO A 22 -4.90 4.10 -9.22
CA PRO A 22 -5.55 4.41 -7.96
C PRO A 22 -6.26 3.22 -7.31
N TRP A 23 -6.96 2.41 -8.11
CA TRP A 23 -7.70 1.25 -7.62
C TRP A 23 -6.79 0.15 -7.08
N TRP A 24 -5.64 -0.11 -7.72
CA TRP A 24 -4.63 -1.04 -7.18
C TRP A 24 -4.09 -0.60 -5.82
N VAL A 25 -3.82 0.70 -5.66
CA VAL A 25 -3.31 1.26 -4.39
C VAL A 25 -4.38 1.18 -3.30
N LEU A 26 -5.61 1.59 -3.60
CA LEU A 26 -6.72 1.52 -2.62
C LEU A 26 -7.06 0.08 -2.25
N ALA A 27 -7.06 -0.85 -3.22
CA ALA A 27 -7.27 -2.26 -2.95
C ALA A 27 -6.17 -2.83 -2.03
N TYR A 28 -4.90 -2.49 -2.29
CA TYR A 28 -3.78 -2.90 -1.43
C TYR A 28 -3.96 -2.38 0.01
N VAL A 29 -4.28 -1.10 0.19
CA VAL A 29 -4.48 -0.50 1.50
C VAL A 29 -5.68 -1.12 2.21
N ALA A 30 -6.81 -1.26 1.53
CA ALA A 30 -8.01 -1.87 2.10
C ALA A 30 -7.80 -3.33 2.54
N LEU A 31 -6.88 -4.04 1.88
CA LEU A 31 -6.56 -5.45 2.15
C LEU A 31 -5.39 -5.65 3.12
N TRP A 32 -4.71 -4.61 3.60
CA TRP A 32 -3.73 -4.72 4.68
C TRP A 32 -4.16 -5.62 5.85
N PRO A 33 -5.43 -5.59 6.29
CA PRO A 33 -5.95 -6.55 7.23
C PRO A 33 -5.61 -8.04 7.02
N LEU A 34 -5.51 -8.45 5.75
CA LEU A 34 -5.25 -9.81 5.33
C LEU A 34 -3.86 -9.83 4.68
N PRO A 35 -2.76 -9.97 5.45
CA PRO A 35 -1.41 -9.76 4.93
C PRO A 35 -1.10 -10.65 3.71
N GLY A 36 -1.55 -11.91 3.72
CA GLY A 36 -1.36 -12.81 2.57
C GLY A 36 -2.06 -12.30 1.29
N ILE A 37 -3.25 -11.72 1.39
CA ILE A 37 -3.97 -11.18 0.22
C ILE A 37 -3.40 -9.81 -0.18
N ALA A 38 -3.03 -8.96 0.78
CA ALA A 38 -2.37 -7.70 0.50
C ALA A 38 -1.08 -7.92 -0.30
N GLU A 39 -0.29 -8.93 0.07
CA GLU A 39 0.95 -9.27 -0.64
C GLU A 39 0.72 -9.74 -2.08
N THR A 40 -0.36 -10.48 -2.35
CA THR A 40 -0.68 -10.89 -3.72
C THR A 40 -1.12 -9.70 -4.56
N VAL A 41 -1.96 -8.81 -4.01
CA VAL A 41 -2.37 -7.57 -4.69
C VAL A 41 -1.16 -6.67 -4.97
N LEU A 42 -0.24 -6.55 -4.01
CA LEU A 42 1.00 -5.80 -4.20
C LEU A 42 1.88 -6.43 -5.29
N GLY A 43 2.06 -7.75 -5.27
CA GLY A 43 2.82 -8.48 -6.30
C GLY A 43 2.21 -8.32 -7.70
N LEU A 44 0.89 -8.47 -7.82
CA LEU A 44 0.18 -8.29 -9.09
C LEU A 44 0.25 -6.83 -9.57
N GLY A 45 0.07 -5.87 -8.67
CA GLY A 45 0.21 -4.44 -8.97
C GLY A 45 1.63 -4.07 -9.41
N ALA A 46 2.64 -4.67 -8.78
CA ALA A 46 4.06 -4.53 -9.14
C ALA A 46 4.34 -5.07 -10.54
N VAL A 47 3.89 -6.29 -10.86
CA VAL A 47 4.03 -6.89 -12.20
C VAL A 47 3.33 -6.03 -13.24
N TYR A 48 2.10 -5.60 -12.95
CA TYR A 48 1.33 -4.72 -13.83
C TYR A 48 2.07 -3.40 -14.13
N ALA A 49 2.63 -2.76 -13.10
CA ALA A 49 3.39 -1.53 -13.26
C ALA A 49 4.67 -1.75 -14.08
N ALA A 50 5.42 -2.82 -13.79
CA ALA A 50 6.64 -3.18 -14.51
C ALA A 50 6.38 -3.45 -16.00
N VAL A 51 5.40 -4.30 -16.31
CA VAL A 51 5.00 -4.62 -17.69
C VAL A 51 4.59 -3.35 -18.43
N ARG A 52 3.78 -2.49 -17.80
CA ARG A 52 3.34 -1.23 -18.41
C ARG A 52 4.51 -0.29 -18.68
N MET A 53 5.47 -0.15 -17.77
CA MET A 53 6.66 0.67 -17.96
C MET A 53 7.52 0.15 -19.13
N ILE A 54 7.72 -1.17 -19.22
CA ILE A 54 8.46 -1.80 -20.31
C ILE A 54 7.76 -1.55 -21.65
N MET A 55 6.45 -1.85 -21.75
CA MET A 55 5.68 -1.66 -22.98
C MET A 55 5.73 -0.21 -23.47
N ARG A 56 5.62 0.77 -22.57
CA ARG A 56 5.69 2.19 -22.92
C ARG A 56 7.07 2.64 -23.39
N ARG A 57 8.12 2.06 -22.80
CA ARG A 57 9.49 2.30 -23.25
C ARG A 57 9.72 1.75 -24.65
N LEU A 58 9.20 0.55 -24.93
CA LEU A 58 9.23 -0.05 -26.27
C LEU A 58 8.43 0.79 -27.30
N GLN A 59 7.30 1.38 -26.88
CA GLN A 59 6.50 2.29 -27.70
C GLN A 59 7.10 3.70 -27.86
N ARG A 60 8.32 3.94 -27.35
CA ARG A 60 9.00 5.25 -27.33
C ARG A 60 8.15 6.38 -26.70
N ARG A 61 7.26 6.05 -25.76
CA ARG A 61 6.41 7.00 -25.02
C ARG A 61 6.68 6.91 -23.50
N PRO A 62 7.85 7.38 -23.02
CA PRO A 62 8.28 7.17 -21.63
C PRO A 62 7.51 8.01 -20.58
N HIS A 63 6.60 8.90 -20.98
CA HIS A 63 5.98 9.91 -20.12
C HIS A 63 4.85 9.40 -19.20
N LEU A 64 5.06 8.32 -18.45
CA LEU A 64 4.14 7.91 -17.36
C LEU A 64 4.45 8.60 -16.04
N LEU A 65 5.74 8.87 -15.81
CA LEU A 65 6.26 9.54 -14.62
C LEU A 65 7.04 10.76 -15.06
N THR A 66 6.92 11.84 -14.29
CA THR A 66 7.84 12.97 -14.44
C THR A 66 9.24 12.53 -14.02
N PRO A 67 10.32 13.12 -14.59
CA PRO A 67 11.68 12.82 -14.18
C PRO A 67 11.87 12.96 -12.66
N ALA A 68 11.24 13.98 -12.05
CA ALA A 68 11.26 14.19 -10.61
C ALA A 68 10.57 13.05 -9.82
N ALA A 69 9.40 12.57 -10.26
CA ALA A 69 8.71 11.47 -9.60
C ALA A 69 9.50 10.15 -9.70
N TRP A 70 10.15 9.92 -10.84
CA TRP A 70 11.02 8.76 -11.02
C TRP A 70 12.29 8.82 -10.15
N ALA A 71 12.92 10.00 -10.06
CA ALA A 71 14.07 10.22 -9.19
C ALA A 71 13.71 10.04 -7.71
N LEU A 72 12.61 10.67 -7.27
CA LEU A 72 12.12 10.56 -5.89
C LEU A 72 11.82 9.12 -5.51
N THR A 73 11.07 8.39 -6.35
CA THR A 73 10.76 6.98 -6.08
C THR A 73 12.02 6.11 -6.07
N SER A 74 12.96 6.33 -6.99
CA SER A 74 14.23 5.61 -6.98
C SER A 74 15.05 5.89 -5.71
N ILE A 75 15.17 7.14 -5.29
CA ILE A 75 15.92 7.53 -4.08
C ILE A 75 15.30 6.94 -2.82
N LEU A 76 13.98 7.05 -2.65
CA LEU A 76 13.28 6.47 -1.49
C LEU A 76 13.45 4.95 -1.44
N PHE A 77 13.34 4.29 -2.59
CA PHE A 77 13.53 2.85 -2.67
C PHE A 77 14.97 2.45 -2.33
N LEU A 78 15.96 3.11 -2.92
CA LEU A 78 17.37 2.82 -2.67
C LEU A 78 17.77 3.13 -1.22
N GLY A 79 17.23 4.20 -0.63
CA GLY A 79 17.49 4.57 0.76
C GLY A 79 17.06 3.49 1.76
N TYR A 80 16.03 2.70 1.42
CA TYR A 80 15.58 1.57 2.24
C TYR A 80 16.21 0.23 1.82
N TRP A 81 16.22 -0.06 0.52
CA TRP A 81 16.61 -1.37 0.00
C TRP A 81 18.13 -1.60 0.05
N LEU A 82 18.93 -0.56 -0.20
CA LEU A 82 20.38 -0.70 -0.28
C LEU A 82 21.00 -1.09 1.08
N PRO A 83 20.65 -0.45 2.21
CA PRO A 83 21.08 -0.92 3.53
C PRO A 83 20.71 -2.38 3.78
N GLN A 84 19.49 -2.80 3.43
CA GLN A 84 19.05 -4.18 3.62
C GLN A 84 19.86 -5.17 2.76
N ALA A 85 20.13 -4.82 1.50
CA ALA A 85 20.95 -5.65 0.61
C ALA A 85 22.39 -5.75 1.12
N PHE A 86 22.96 -4.66 1.64
CA PHE A 86 24.29 -4.68 2.25
C PHE A 86 24.33 -5.51 3.54
N SER A 87 23.30 -5.41 4.40
CA SER A 87 23.20 -6.24 5.60
C SER A 87 23.06 -7.74 5.30
N ALA A 88 22.62 -8.12 4.09
CA ALA A 88 22.52 -9.53 3.71
C ALA A 88 23.88 -10.22 3.52
N PHE A 89 24.97 -9.46 3.31
CA PHE A 89 26.33 -10.02 3.21
C PHE A 89 26.84 -10.59 4.53
N ASP A 90 26.51 -9.94 5.65
CA ASP A 90 26.96 -10.32 7.00
C ASP A 90 25.82 -10.93 7.83
N ALA A 91 24.82 -11.52 7.16
CA ALA A 91 23.69 -12.11 7.84
C ALA A 91 24.03 -13.49 8.40
N ILE A 92 23.57 -13.76 9.63
CA ILE A 92 23.66 -15.08 10.29
C ILE A 92 22.98 -16.17 9.44
N ASP A 93 21.87 -15.83 8.77
CA ASP A 93 21.22 -16.65 7.74
C ASP A 93 21.23 -15.91 6.39
N PRO A 94 22.26 -16.15 5.55
CA PRO A 94 22.38 -15.49 4.25
C PRO A 94 21.23 -15.83 3.31
N ALA A 95 20.78 -17.08 3.29
CA ALA A 95 19.76 -17.53 2.33
C ALA A 95 18.42 -16.83 2.58
N ALA A 96 17.97 -16.77 3.84
CA ALA A 96 16.76 -16.03 4.18
C ALA A 96 16.91 -14.52 3.94
N SER A 97 18.08 -13.96 4.20
CA SER A 97 18.33 -12.51 4.06
C SER A 97 18.35 -12.07 2.60
N TRP A 98 19.01 -12.82 1.72
CA TRP A 98 18.98 -12.58 0.28
C TRP A 98 17.58 -12.77 -0.31
N THR A 99 16.83 -13.77 0.17
CA THR A 99 15.44 -13.97 -0.25
C THR A 99 14.56 -12.76 0.10
N LYS A 100 14.72 -12.20 1.30
CA LYS A 100 14.02 -10.98 1.73
C LYS A 100 14.44 -9.76 0.91
N ALA A 101 15.74 -9.61 0.63
CA ALA A 101 16.25 -8.51 -0.20
C ALA A 101 15.73 -8.59 -1.64
N ALA A 102 15.71 -9.79 -2.23
CA ALA A 102 15.16 -10.04 -3.56
C ALA A 102 13.64 -9.80 -3.61
N ALA A 103 12.90 -10.29 -2.60
CA ALA A 103 11.47 -10.01 -2.47
C ALA A 103 11.17 -8.50 -2.37
N GLY A 104 12.13 -7.72 -1.83
CA GLY A 104 12.05 -6.26 -1.77
C GLY A 104 11.98 -5.55 -3.13
N LEU A 105 12.50 -6.15 -4.20
CA LEU A 105 12.53 -5.53 -5.53
C LEU A 105 11.13 -5.26 -6.08
N ARG A 106 10.10 -6.02 -5.67
CA ARG A 106 8.71 -5.81 -6.10
C ARG A 106 8.13 -4.48 -5.61
N TYR A 107 8.68 -3.90 -4.53
CA TYR A 107 8.19 -2.64 -3.99
C TYR A 107 8.48 -1.46 -4.92
N LEU A 108 9.60 -1.48 -5.67
CA LEU A 108 9.95 -0.41 -6.61
C LEU A 108 8.87 -0.17 -7.69
N PRO A 109 8.47 -1.18 -8.50
CA PRO A 109 7.43 -0.97 -9.50
C PRO A 109 6.06 -0.68 -8.87
N PHE A 110 5.77 -1.20 -7.68
CA PHE A 110 4.57 -0.80 -6.95
C PHE A 110 4.63 0.69 -6.53
N MET A 111 5.80 1.19 -6.15
CA MET A 111 6.00 2.61 -5.81
C MET A 111 5.83 3.53 -7.02
N TRP A 112 6.25 3.09 -8.21
CA TRP A 112 5.91 3.77 -9.46
C TRP A 112 4.40 3.81 -9.70
N LEU A 113 3.68 2.73 -9.38
CA LEU A 113 2.22 2.71 -9.46
C LEU A 113 1.58 3.73 -8.52
N VAL A 114 2.08 3.84 -7.29
CA VAL A 114 1.66 4.87 -6.31
C VAL A 114 1.92 6.27 -6.86
N ALA A 115 3.11 6.54 -7.41
CA ALA A 115 3.42 7.82 -8.01
C ALA A 115 2.50 8.17 -9.20
N ILE A 116 2.16 7.18 -10.05
CA ILE A 116 1.18 7.34 -11.15
C ILE A 116 -0.23 7.61 -10.61
N ALA A 117 -0.59 7.00 -9.47
CA ALA A 117 -1.90 7.16 -8.84
C ALA A 117 -2.11 8.58 -8.28
N VAL A 118 -1.05 9.28 -7.86
CA VAL A 118 -1.14 10.65 -7.32
C VAL A 118 -0.73 11.74 -8.31
N ALA A 119 -0.36 11.37 -9.54
CA ALA A 119 0.23 12.28 -10.52
C ALA A 119 -0.71 13.39 -11.02
N THR A 120 -2.03 13.18 -11.01
CA THR A 120 -3.01 14.18 -11.48
C THR A 120 -3.94 14.64 -10.35
N PRO A 121 -4.46 15.89 -10.39
CA PRO A 121 -5.36 16.40 -9.37
C PRO A 121 -6.60 15.52 -9.16
N GLN A 122 -7.17 14.98 -10.23
CA GLN A 122 -8.36 14.13 -10.22
C GLN A 122 -8.06 12.79 -9.52
N ARG A 123 -6.96 12.12 -9.87
CA ARG A 123 -6.60 10.84 -9.24
C ARG A 123 -6.16 11.02 -7.80
N ARG A 124 -5.50 12.13 -7.48
CA ARG A 124 -5.14 12.49 -6.10
C ARG A 124 -6.38 12.66 -5.22
N ARG A 125 -7.44 13.32 -5.71
CA ARG A 125 -8.72 13.40 -4.99
C ARG A 125 -9.33 12.01 -4.76
N LEU A 126 -9.27 11.12 -5.75
CA LEU A 126 -9.74 9.75 -5.62
C LEU A 126 -8.93 8.97 -4.58
N ILE A 127 -7.59 9.01 -4.64
CA ILE A 127 -6.72 8.36 -3.66
C ILE A 127 -6.95 8.91 -2.26
N PHE A 128 -6.88 10.23 -2.07
CA PHE A 128 -7.03 10.82 -0.73
C PHE A 128 -8.43 10.60 -0.17
N GLY A 129 -9.49 10.77 -0.98
CA GLY A 129 -10.85 10.47 -0.55
C GLY A 129 -11.08 8.99 -0.25
N GLY A 130 -10.47 8.09 -1.04
CA GLY A 130 -10.52 6.65 -0.79
C GLY A 130 -9.78 6.25 0.49
N LEU A 131 -8.60 6.83 0.73
CA LEU A 131 -7.85 6.64 1.97
C LEU A 131 -8.64 7.18 3.16
N ALA A 132 -9.21 8.38 3.06
CA ALA A 132 -10.07 8.97 4.09
C ALA A 132 -11.24 8.04 4.43
N LEU A 133 -11.91 7.49 3.42
CA LEU A 133 -13.02 6.56 3.62
C LEU A 133 -12.58 5.25 4.29
N ILE A 134 -11.47 4.64 3.84
CA ILE A 134 -10.94 3.42 4.46
C ILE A 134 -10.57 3.70 5.93
N THR A 135 -9.85 4.78 6.19
CA THR A 135 -9.46 5.20 7.54
C THR A 135 -10.67 5.49 8.41
N ALA A 136 -11.72 6.13 7.89
CA ALA A 136 -12.96 6.36 8.62
C ALA A 136 -13.67 5.06 8.98
N LEU A 137 -13.80 4.11 8.03
CA LEU A 137 -14.40 2.81 8.28
C LEU A 137 -13.64 2.00 9.33
N TRP A 138 -12.30 2.00 9.25
CA TRP A 138 -11.45 1.35 10.24
C TRP A 138 -11.54 2.01 11.62
N THR A 139 -11.62 3.35 11.66
CA THR A 139 -11.79 4.09 12.91
C THR A 139 -13.15 3.77 13.55
N LEU A 140 -14.22 3.73 12.76
CA LEU A 140 -15.55 3.36 13.22
C LEU A 140 -15.58 1.92 13.76
N ASP A 141 -14.97 0.96 13.06
CA ASP A 141 -14.85 -0.43 13.53
C ASP A 141 -14.10 -0.52 14.88
N ALA A 142 -13.00 0.23 15.03
CA ALA A 142 -12.25 0.30 16.27
C ALA A 142 -13.05 0.96 17.42
N LEU A 143 -13.86 1.99 17.13
CA LEU A 143 -14.76 2.60 18.11
C LEU A 143 -15.87 1.64 18.55
N VAL A 144 -16.46 0.90 17.61
CA VAL A 144 -17.44 -0.15 17.93
C VAL A 144 -16.79 -1.22 18.80
N GLN A 145 -15.57 -1.64 18.50
CA GLN A 145 -14.83 -2.57 19.35
C GLN A 145 -14.59 -2.02 20.75
N ALA A 146 -14.27 -0.73 20.89
CA ALA A 146 -14.08 -0.11 22.20
C ALA A 146 -15.37 -0.06 23.04
N LEU A 147 -16.54 0.08 22.41
CA LEU A 147 -17.83 0.16 23.09
C LEU A 147 -18.47 -1.21 23.35
N ALA A 148 -18.40 -2.11 22.37
CA ALA A 148 -19.10 -3.40 22.38
C ALA A 148 -18.18 -4.60 22.71
N GLY A 149 -16.86 -4.38 22.82
CA GLY A 149 -15.87 -5.43 23.05
C GLY A 149 -15.57 -6.31 21.83
N THR A 150 -16.25 -6.09 20.69
CA THR A 150 -16.09 -6.86 19.46
C THR A 150 -16.04 -5.96 18.22
N SER A 151 -15.17 -6.24 17.25
CA SER A 151 -15.17 -5.56 15.95
C SER A 151 -16.00 -6.34 14.91
N PRO A 152 -17.05 -5.74 14.31
CA PRO A 152 -17.84 -6.36 13.24
C PRO A 152 -16.99 -6.82 12.06
N TRP A 153 -15.98 -6.03 11.68
CA TRP A 153 -15.11 -6.34 10.56
C TRP A 153 -14.20 -7.55 10.85
N PHE A 154 -13.62 -7.62 12.06
CA PHE A 154 -12.83 -8.79 12.47
C PHE A 154 -13.68 -10.05 12.56
N TRP A 155 -14.84 -9.96 13.20
CA TRP A 155 -15.75 -11.09 13.37
C TRP A 155 -16.15 -11.69 12.02
N SER A 156 -16.54 -10.84 11.05
CA SER A 156 -16.93 -11.29 9.72
C SER A 156 -15.79 -11.96 8.95
N LEU A 157 -14.58 -11.39 9.00
CA LEU A 157 -13.40 -12.00 8.37
C LEU A 157 -13.03 -13.33 9.04
N GLN A 158 -13.18 -13.45 10.36
CA GLN A 158 -12.86 -14.67 11.08
C GLN A 158 -13.82 -15.78 10.71
N GLN A 159 -15.11 -15.50 10.61
CA GLN A 159 -16.11 -16.46 10.14
C GLN A 159 -15.83 -16.91 8.70
N LEU A 160 -15.48 -15.98 7.82
CA LEU A 160 -15.12 -16.30 6.43
C LEU A 160 -13.87 -17.20 6.37
N LYS A 161 -12.84 -16.90 7.16
CA LYS A 161 -11.60 -17.70 7.16
C LYS A 161 -11.82 -19.10 7.76
N LEU A 162 -12.61 -19.21 8.82
CA LEU A 162 -13.02 -20.50 9.38
C LEU A 162 -13.78 -21.32 8.35
N ALA A 163 -14.72 -20.71 7.61
CA ALA A 163 -15.48 -21.38 6.57
C ALA A 163 -14.62 -21.87 5.39
N VAL A 164 -13.59 -21.10 4.99
CA VAL A 164 -12.77 -21.43 3.82
C VAL A 164 -11.58 -22.34 4.14
N SER A 165 -10.94 -22.14 5.30
CA SER A 165 -9.64 -22.78 5.62
C SER A 165 -9.67 -23.68 6.86
N GLY A 166 -10.79 -23.72 7.59
CA GLY A 166 -10.93 -24.50 8.83
C GLY A 166 -10.12 -23.97 10.02
N HIS A 167 -9.38 -22.87 9.85
CA HIS A 167 -8.53 -22.29 10.89
C HIS A 167 -8.89 -20.82 11.14
N ALA A 168 -8.78 -20.41 12.40
CA ALA A 168 -9.07 -19.05 12.84
C ALA A 168 -8.06 -18.03 12.27
N LEU A 169 -8.47 -16.77 12.12
CA LEU A 169 -7.54 -15.66 11.84
C LEU A 169 -6.53 -15.47 12.96
N CYS A 170 -6.95 -15.74 14.19
CA CYS A 170 -6.15 -15.62 15.39
C CYS A 170 -6.37 -16.82 16.32
N PRO A 171 -5.29 -17.41 16.87
CA PRO A 171 -5.42 -18.48 17.86
C PRO A 171 -6.03 -17.95 19.17
N ALA A 172 -6.80 -18.79 19.86
CA ALA A 172 -7.57 -18.39 21.04
C ALA A 172 -6.70 -17.87 22.20
N GLU A 173 -5.45 -18.33 22.27
CA GLU A 173 -4.45 -17.90 23.26
C GLU A 173 -3.99 -16.44 23.07
N GLU A 174 -3.83 -15.99 21.83
CA GLU A 174 -3.46 -14.60 21.52
C GLU A 174 -4.64 -13.64 21.73
N MET A 175 -5.88 -14.13 21.52
CA MET A 175 -7.09 -13.37 21.83
C MET A 175 -7.24 -13.13 23.35
N ALA A 176 -6.83 -14.08 24.18
CA ALA A 176 -6.93 -13.99 25.64
C ALA A 176 -5.89 -13.05 26.26
N LEU A 177 -4.76 -12.82 25.59
CA LEU A 177 -3.68 -11.92 26.04
C LEU A 177 -3.90 -10.45 25.65
N ALA A 178 -4.90 -10.16 24.82
CA ALA A 178 -5.15 -8.83 24.29
C ALA A 178 -5.98 -7.98 25.25
N ASP A 179 -5.35 -7.55 26.33
CA ASP A 179 -5.92 -6.61 27.32
C ASP A 179 -5.83 -5.13 26.86
N ARG A 180 -5.52 -4.88 25.58
CA ARG A 180 -5.38 -3.54 24.99
C ARG A 180 -6.21 -3.39 23.73
N LEU A 181 -6.75 -2.19 23.51
CA LEU A 181 -7.36 -1.79 22.24
C LEU A 181 -6.31 -1.85 21.11
N SER A 182 -6.31 -2.94 20.36
CA SER A 182 -5.29 -3.23 19.33
C SER A 182 -5.47 -2.44 18.01
N GLY A 183 -6.56 -1.67 17.88
CA GLY A 183 -6.93 -0.97 16.66
C GLY A 183 -7.93 -1.76 15.80
N PRO A 184 -8.17 -1.34 14.54
CA PRO A 184 -9.05 -2.06 13.61
C PRO A 184 -8.51 -3.48 13.38
N LEU A 185 -9.40 -4.47 13.30
CA LEU A 185 -9.13 -5.92 13.16
C LEU A 185 -8.85 -6.71 14.43
N GLY A 186 -9.30 -6.21 15.57
CA GLY A 186 -9.38 -7.05 16.75
C GLY A 186 -8.03 -7.29 17.43
N PRO A 187 -8.01 -8.18 18.44
CA PRO A 187 -6.96 -8.26 19.45
C PRO A 187 -5.56 -8.57 18.92
N CYS A 188 -5.45 -9.21 17.76
CA CYS A 188 -4.26 -9.95 17.35
C CYS A 188 -3.29 -9.17 16.46
N ASN A 189 -3.57 -7.88 16.18
CA ASN A 189 -2.66 -7.08 15.38
C ASN A 189 -2.49 -5.65 15.93
N LEU A 190 -1.73 -5.57 17.03
CA LEU A 190 -1.38 -4.33 17.73
C LEU A 190 -0.71 -3.27 16.85
N LYS A 191 -0.14 -3.66 15.70
CA LYS A 191 0.55 -2.75 14.78
C LYS A 191 -0.44 -1.88 13.99
N PHE A 192 -1.70 -2.29 13.87
CA PHE A 192 -2.71 -1.51 13.12
C PHE A 192 -3.08 -0.19 13.79
N GLY A 193 -2.94 -0.05 15.11
CA GLY A 193 -3.08 1.24 15.77
C GLY A 193 -2.10 2.30 15.26
N GLN A 194 -0.82 1.92 15.07
CA GLN A 194 0.20 2.80 14.49
C GLN A 194 -0.09 3.13 13.02
N VAL A 195 -0.56 2.13 12.25
CA VAL A 195 -0.96 2.33 10.85
C VAL A 195 -2.12 3.33 10.77
N LEU A 196 -3.16 3.17 11.58
CA LEU A 196 -4.30 4.08 11.63
C LEU A 196 -3.85 5.51 11.99
N ALA A 197 -2.96 5.66 12.98
CA ALA A 197 -2.41 6.95 13.36
C ALA A 197 -1.68 7.63 12.18
N SER A 198 -0.87 6.88 11.43
CA SER A 198 -0.17 7.40 10.23
C SER A 198 -1.10 7.82 9.10
N LEU A 199 -2.33 7.27 9.07
CA LEU A 199 -3.35 7.60 8.06
C LEU A 199 -4.28 8.75 8.49
N SER A 200 -4.20 9.23 9.73
CA SER A 200 -5.04 10.33 10.22
C SER A 200 -5.01 11.61 9.37
N PRO A 201 -3.89 12.01 8.71
CA PRO A 201 -3.89 13.20 7.86
C PRO A 201 -4.76 13.09 6.59
N PHE A 202 -5.22 11.89 6.23
CA PHE A 202 -6.18 11.73 5.13
C PHE A 202 -7.63 11.91 5.59
N LEU A 203 -7.90 11.74 6.90
CA LEU A 203 -9.22 11.90 7.49
C LEU A 203 -9.47 13.34 7.99
N LEU A 204 -8.41 14.01 8.46
CA LEU A 204 -8.41 15.37 9.02
C LEU A 204 -8.14 16.42 7.94
#